data_AF-A0A6D2G4U9-F1
#
_entry.id   AF-A0A6D2G4U9-F1
#
_cell.length_a   1.000
_cell.length_b   1.000
_cell.length_c   1.000
_cell.angle_alpha   90.00
_cell.angle_beta   90.00
_cell.angle_gamma   90.00
#
_symmetry.space_group_name_H-M   'P 1'
#
loop_
_entity.id
_entity.type
_entity.pdbx_description
1 polymer ?
#
loop_
_entity_poly.entity_id
_entity_poly.type
_entity_poly.pdbx_seq_one_letter_code
_entity_poly.pdbx_strand_id
1 'polypeptide(L)'
;MNRFVIADSTLCIGCHTCEAACSETHRQHGLQSMPRLKVMLNEKESAPQLCHHCEDAPCATVCPVNAINRVDGAVQLNESLCVSCKLCGIACPFGAIEFSGSRPLHIPANANTPKAPPAPPAPARVSTLLDWVPGVRAIAVKCDLCSFDEQGPACVRMCPTKALHLVDNTDIARASKRKRELTFNTDFWRSHLVSAGSEWGCIMSSLSLITSGVAWFAATAVLAFLFSFHKALSGWIAGIGGAVGSLCTAGAGFTVLTSAVTVSGVMPFTGHMLQITPLNAIWLITLGLCGLFVSLFNIDWHRHPQVKANGLLINLLMAAAVCAVVASNLGTMVVMAEIMALCAVFLTGGSKEGKLWFALGRLGTLLLAIACWLVWQRYGTLDLGLLDQRAQQLPLGSDIWLLGVTGFWSAGRDYPATRLGTAGARQRRRSRRRAVLDRGDENRVAGHSVAVADWRQRAAVVGRGAAGARYDHRFRRRSVCADGA
;
A
#
# COMPACT_ATOMS: atom_id res chain seq x y z
N MET A 1 19.90 10.82 -10.34
CA MET A 1 19.02 11.25 -9.24
C MET A 1 19.14 12.76 -9.06
N ASN A 2 18.01 13.41 -8.78
CA ASN A 2 17.88 14.87 -8.77
C ASN A 2 18.25 15.47 -7.41
N ARG A 3 18.77 16.70 -7.43
CA ARG A 3 19.00 17.52 -6.21
C ARG A 3 17.70 18.18 -5.79
N PHE A 4 17.50 18.35 -4.49
CA PHE A 4 16.32 19.06 -3.96
C PHE A 4 16.61 19.65 -2.58
N VAL A 5 15.83 20.65 -2.20
CA VAL A 5 15.90 21.22 -0.84
C VAL A 5 14.87 20.52 0.04
N ILE A 6 15.23 20.21 1.27
CA ILE A 6 14.35 19.67 2.31
C ILE A 6 14.21 20.69 3.45
N ALA A 7 13.04 20.69 4.08
CA ALA A 7 12.75 21.54 5.23
C ALA A 7 12.53 20.69 6.49
N ASP A 8 13.14 21.11 7.59
CA ASP A 8 12.89 20.57 8.93
C ASP A 8 11.87 21.44 9.65
N SER A 9 10.69 20.86 9.93
CA SER A 9 9.59 21.56 10.61
C SER A 9 9.89 21.85 12.09
N THR A 10 10.84 21.15 12.71
CA THR A 10 11.20 21.35 14.12
C THR A 10 12.07 22.59 14.34
N LEU A 11 12.83 22.99 13.31
CA LEU A 11 13.70 24.16 13.33
C LEU A 11 13.05 25.39 12.68
N CYS A 12 12.01 25.19 11.87
CA CYS A 12 11.35 26.26 11.16
C CYS A 12 10.48 27.07 12.13
N ILE A 13 10.70 28.39 12.15
CA ILE A 13 9.97 29.37 12.98
C ILE A 13 8.95 30.20 12.18
N GLY A 14 8.73 29.87 10.91
CA GLY A 14 7.74 30.57 10.07
C GLY A 14 8.06 32.05 9.80
N CYS A 15 9.33 32.45 9.79
CA CYS A 15 9.74 33.86 9.65
C CYS A 15 9.64 34.45 8.22
N HIS A 16 9.27 33.66 7.21
CA HIS A 16 9.15 34.06 5.79
C HIS A 16 10.43 34.61 5.13
N THR A 17 11.58 34.60 5.80
CA THR A 17 12.85 35.08 5.24
C THR A 17 13.26 34.33 3.97
N CYS A 18 12.98 33.03 3.91
CA CYS A 18 13.26 32.20 2.75
C CYS A 18 12.44 32.58 1.51
N GLU A 19 11.20 33.05 1.68
CA GLU A 19 10.37 33.56 0.58
C GLU A 19 10.90 34.90 0.07
N ALA A 20 11.20 35.83 0.98
CA ALA A 20 11.73 37.15 0.64
C ALA A 20 13.06 37.05 -0.12
N ALA A 21 13.98 36.21 0.38
CA ALA A 21 15.26 35.94 -0.28
C ALA A 21 15.05 35.32 -1.66
N CYS A 22 14.15 34.32 -1.78
CA CYS A 22 13.84 33.72 -3.06
C CYS A 22 13.27 34.75 -4.04
N SER A 23 12.31 35.57 -3.63
CA SER A 23 11.72 36.61 -4.48
C SER A 23 12.76 37.60 -5.00
N GLU A 24 13.59 38.12 -4.09
CA GLU A 24 14.57 39.15 -4.40
C GLU A 24 15.66 38.64 -5.35
N THR A 25 16.25 37.49 -5.04
CA THR A 25 17.32 36.92 -5.87
C THR A 25 16.87 36.66 -7.30
N HIS A 26 15.65 36.15 -7.50
CA HIS A 26 15.14 35.89 -8.86
C HIS A 26 14.78 37.18 -9.60
N ARG A 27 14.25 38.18 -8.89
CA ARG A 27 13.96 39.50 -9.47
C ARG A 27 15.23 40.18 -10.00
N GLN A 28 16.33 40.09 -9.26
CA GLN A 28 17.64 40.63 -9.68
C GLN A 28 18.18 39.97 -10.96
N HIS A 29 17.79 38.73 -11.22
CA HIS A 29 18.17 37.98 -12.42
C HIS A 29 17.14 38.10 -13.56
N GLY A 30 16.18 39.02 -13.45
CA GLY A 30 15.17 39.26 -14.49
C GLY A 30 14.09 38.17 -14.59
N LEU A 31 14.01 37.27 -13.61
CA LEU A 31 12.99 36.23 -13.51
C LEU A 31 11.78 36.72 -12.72
N GLN A 32 10.70 35.94 -12.71
CA GLN A 32 9.52 36.29 -11.91
C GLN A 32 9.86 36.50 -10.43
N SER A 33 9.35 37.61 -9.88
CA SER A 33 9.55 38.02 -8.49
C SER A 33 8.74 37.20 -7.49
N MET A 34 7.86 36.29 -7.92
CA MET A 34 7.15 35.43 -6.99
C MET A 34 8.09 34.41 -6.36
N PRO A 35 8.00 34.18 -5.04
CA PRO A 35 8.81 33.18 -4.38
C PRO A 35 8.44 31.78 -4.91
N ARG A 36 9.45 30.93 -5.05
CA ARG A 36 9.34 29.56 -5.57
C ARG A 36 9.10 28.51 -4.47
N LEU A 37 8.82 28.98 -3.27
CA LEU A 37 8.44 28.22 -2.09
C LEU A 37 7.42 29.05 -1.29
N LYS A 38 6.63 28.36 -0.47
CA LYS A 38 5.62 29.02 0.36
C LYS A 38 5.61 28.44 1.78
N VAL A 39 5.82 29.28 2.79
CA VAL A 39 5.74 28.94 4.20
C VAL A 39 4.29 28.64 4.56
N MET A 40 4.07 27.42 5.04
CA MET A 40 2.80 26.97 5.56
C MET A 40 2.87 27.02 7.09
N LEU A 41 1.82 27.59 7.69
CA LEU A 41 1.67 27.72 9.14
C LEU A 41 0.48 26.85 9.56
N ASN A 42 0.73 25.89 10.43
CA ASN A 42 -0.29 25.15 11.17
C ASN A 42 -0.23 25.56 12.65
N GLU A 43 -1.22 25.14 13.46
CA GLU A 43 -1.29 25.48 14.88
C GLU A 43 -0.04 25.11 15.70
N LYS A 44 0.67 24.06 15.29
CA LYS A 44 1.82 23.50 16.04
C LYS A 44 3.13 23.43 15.25
N GLU A 45 3.07 23.63 13.95
CA GLU A 45 4.22 23.40 13.05
C GLU A 45 4.26 24.47 11.97
N SER A 46 5.47 24.85 11.56
CA SER A 46 5.68 25.67 10.38
C SER A 46 6.67 24.97 9.47
N ALA A 47 6.41 25.00 8.16
CA ALA A 47 7.36 24.47 7.18
C ALA A 47 7.08 25.09 5.80
N PRO A 48 8.13 25.44 5.03
CA PRO A 48 7.96 25.81 3.64
C PRO A 48 7.59 24.59 2.78
N GLN A 49 6.57 24.75 1.96
CA GLN A 49 6.25 23.90 0.82
C GLN A 49 7.12 24.31 -0.37
N LEU A 50 7.85 23.35 -0.94
CA LEU A 50 8.80 23.58 -2.02
C LEU A 50 8.84 22.42 -3.02
N CYS A 51 9.45 22.64 -4.18
CA CYS A 51 9.57 21.60 -5.19
C CYS A 51 10.60 20.53 -4.78
N HIS A 52 10.22 19.26 -4.87
CA HIS A 52 11.09 18.13 -4.58
C HIS A 52 11.90 17.64 -5.80
N HIS A 53 11.79 18.30 -6.95
CA HIS A 53 12.46 17.92 -8.20
C HIS A 53 12.34 16.41 -8.50
N CYS A 54 11.12 15.87 -8.44
CA CYS A 54 10.84 14.44 -8.52
C CYS A 54 11.56 13.75 -9.68
N GLU A 55 11.99 12.51 -9.46
CA GLU A 55 12.71 11.73 -10.47
C GLU A 55 11.85 11.40 -11.70
N ASP A 56 10.54 11.18 -11.52
CA ASP A 56 9.55 10.98 -12.57
C ASP A 56 9.04 12.31 -13.18
N ALA A 57 9.17 13.42 -12.44
CA ALA A 57 8.81 14.78 -12.84
C ALA A 57 7.49 14.85 -13.64
N PRO A 58 6.32 14.53 -13.03
CA PRO A 58 5.04 14.52 -13.73
C PRO A 58 4.71 15.88 -14.36
N CYS A 59 5.17 16.98 -13.73
CA CYS A 59 5.04 18.34 -14.25
C CYS A 59 5.72 18.57 -15.61
N ALA A 60 6.85 17.91 -15.88
CA ALA A 60 7.53 17.94 -17.17
C ALA A 60 6.74 17.14 -18.22
N THR A 61 6.28 15.94 -17.83
CA THR A 61 5.55 15.01 -18.71
C THR A 61 4.23 15.61 -19.23
N VAL A 62 3.53 16.41 -18.42
CA VAL A 62 2.26 17.04 -18.82
C VAL A 62 2.43 18.37 -19.56
N CYS A 63 3.66 18.87 -19.73
CA CYS A 63 3.89 20.18 -20.34
C CYS A 63 3.78 20.08 -21.88
N PRO A 64 2.75 20.66 -22.51
CA PRO A 64 2.52 20.48 -23.96
C PRO A 64 3.55 21.20 -24.84
N VAL A 65 4.30 22.14 -24.26
CA VAL A 65 5.27 22.99 -24.95
C VAL A 65 6.70 22.76 -24.48
N ASN A 66 6.93 21.71 -23.67
CA ASN A 66 8.23 21.39 -23.09
C ASN A 66 8.91 22.59 -22.42
N ALA A 67 8.13 23.44 -21.74
CA ALA A 67 8.67 24.54 -20.95
C ALA A 67 9.39 24.03 -19.70
N ILE A 68 9.06 22.83 -19.22
CA ILE A 68 9.70 22.21 -18.05
C ILE A 68 10.56 21.03 -18.53
N ASN A 69 11.86 21.09 -18.30
CA ASN A 69 12.83 20.07 -18.72
C ASN A 69 13.78 19.70 -17.59
N ARG A 70 14.47 18.56 -17.73
CA ARG A 70 15.54 18.16 -16.82
C ARG A 70 16.88 18.68 -17.33
N VAL A 71 17.56 19.48 -16.52
CA VAL A 71 18.86 20.07 -16.81
C VAL A 71 19.70 20.01 -15.53
N ASP A 72 20.93 19.51 -15.63
CA ASP A 72 21.91 19.44 -14.53
C ASP A 72 21.41 18.78 -13.24
N GLY A 73 20.64 17.69 -13.38
CA GLY A 73 20.07 16.98 -12.23
C GLY A 73 18.98 17.76 -11.49
N ALA A 74 18.37 18.75 -12.14
CA ALA A 74 17.22 19.49 -11.63
C ALA A 74 16.12 19.57 -12.69
N VAL A 75 14.87 19.50 -12.26
CA VAL A 75 13.73 19.86 -13.10
C VAL A 75 13.63 21.39 -13.15
N GLN A 76 13.81 22.02 -14.30
CA GLN A 76 13.82 23.48 -14.46
C GLN A 76 12.69 23.95 -15.39
N LEU A 77 12.21 25.18 -15.18
CA LEU A 77 11.16 25.80 -16.00
C LEU A 77 11.75 26.96 -16.80
N ASN A 78 11.50 26.96 -18.11
CA ASN A 78 11.69 28.13 -18.97
C ASN A 78 10.39 28.97 -18.96
N GLU A 79 10.45 30.12 -18.27
CA GLU A 79 9.33 31.05 -18.10
C GLU A 79 8.79 31.58 -19.45
N SER A 80 9.67 31.77 -20.45
CA SER A 80 9.31 32.33 -21.76
C SER A 80 8.48 31.36 -22.61
N LEU A 81 8.72 30.05 -22.49
CA LEU A 81 7.99 29.01 -23.23
C LEU A 81 6.62 28.70 -22.58
N CYS A 82 6.41 29.04 -21.30
CA CYS A 82 5.23 28.62 -20.54
C CYS A 82 3.91 29.21 -21.06
N VAL A 83 3.04 28.41 -21.68
CA VAL A 83 1.76 28.87 -22.28
C VAL A 83 0.58 29.02 -21.30
N SER A 84 0.82 29.06 -19.98
CA SER A 84 -0.25 29.26 -18.97
C SER A 84 -1.37 28.20 -19.00
N CYS A 85 -1.09 26.97 -19.44
CA CYS A 85 -2.08 25.87 -19.46
C CYS A 85 -2.41 25.28 -18.09
N LYS A 86 -1.63 25.62 -17.05
CA LYS A 86 -1.78 25.20 -15.63
C LYS A 86 -1.72 23.70 -15.35
N LEU A 87 -1.51 22.84 -16.35
CA LEU A 87 -1.40 21.38 -16.20
C LEU A 87 -0.29 20.96 -15.22
N CYS A 88 0.85 21.65 -15.22
CA CYS A 88 1.96 21.34 -14.32
C CYS A 88 1.60 21.53 -12.84
N GLY A 89 0.75 22.52 -12.51
CA GLY A 89 0.25 22.74 -11.15
C GLY A 89 -0.66 21.61 -10.70
N ILE A 90 -1.57 21.16 -11.57
CA ILE A 90 -2.49 20.05 -11.31
C ILE A 90 -1.72 18.71 -11.16
N ALA A 91 -0.68 18.51 -11.96
CA ALA A 91 0.13 17.29 -11.93
C ALA A 91 1.14 17.26 -10.78
N CYS A 92 1.36 18.36 -10.06
CA CYS A 92 2.32 18.40 -8.96
C CYS A 92 1.71 17.74 -7.70
N PRO A 93 2.24 16.59 -7.24
CA PRO A 93 1.70 15.91 -6.06
C PRO A 93 1.94 16.68 -4.75
N PHE A 94 2.88 17.62 -4.76
CA PHE A 94 3.26 18.43 -3.59
C PHE A 94 2.65 19.84 -3.62
N GLY A 95 1.85 20.18 -4.63
CA GLY A 95 1.29 21.54 -4.77
C GLY A 95 2.34 22.66 -4.85
N ALA A 96 3.59 22.34 -5.21
CA ALA A 96 4.72 23.27 -5.13
C ALA A 96 4.89 24.21 -6.34
N ILE A 97 3.91 24.22 -7.25
CA ILE A 97 3.95 25.06 -8.47
C ILE A 97 2.84 26.09 -8.35
N GLU A 98 3.26 27.34 -8.21
CA GLU A 98 2.39 28.51 -8.15
C GLU A 98 2.28 29.16 -9.54
N PHE A 99 1.40 30.15 -9.69
CA PHE A 99 1.25 30.87 -10.96
C PHE A 99 1.26 32.38 -10.73
N SER A 100 2.02 33.08 -11.57
CA SER A 100 2.14 34.53 -11.55
C SER A 100 2.33 35.05 -12.95
N GLY A 101 1.89 36.27 -13.21
CA GLY A 101 1.89 36.78 -14.57
C GLY A 101 2.16 38.26 -14.66
N SER A 102 2.82 38.64 -15.74
CA SER A 102 2.90 40.01 -16.23
C SER A 102 2.05 40.17 -17.48
N ARG A 103 1.70 41.43 -17.79
CA ARG A 103 1.04 41.76 -19.07
C ARG A 103 2.09 41.71 -20.18
N PRO A 104 1.88 40.93 -21.26
CA PRO A 104 2.74 40.98 -22.43
C PRO A 104 2.74 42.39 -23.05
N LEU A 105 3.89 42.85 -23.55
CA LEU A 105 4.13 44.24 -23.98
C LEU A 105 3.17 44.77 -25.06
N HIS A 106 2.56 43.89 -25.86
CA HIS A 106 1.69 44.26 -26.98
C HIS A 106 0.22 43.80 -26.80
N ILE A 107 -0.19 43.45 -25.58
CA ILE A 107 -1.60 43.18 -25.29
C ILE A 107 -2.24 44.45 -24.71
N PRO A 108 -3.36 44.93 -25.27
CA PRO A 108 -4.03 46.12 -24.77
C PRO A 108 -4.42 45.92 -23.30
N ALA A 109 -4.14 46.92 -22.46
CA ALA A 109 -4.49 46.89 -21.04
C ALA A 109 -6.00 46.78 -20.82
N ASN A 110 -6.80 47.24 -21.79
CA ASN A 110 -8.23 47.07 -21.84
C ASN A 110 -8.61 45.97 -22.83
N ALA A 111 -9.13 44.86 -22.31
CA ALA A 111 -9.65 43.76 -23.14
C ALA A 111 -11.00 44.11 -23.80
N ASN A 112 -11.65 45.19 -23.37
CA ASN A 112 -12.90 45.67 -23.96
C ASN A 112 -12.58 46.53 -25.18
N THR A 113 -12.97 46.06 -26.37
CA THR A 113 -12.90 46.83 -27.60
C THR A 113 -14.27 46.84 -28.26
N PRO A 114 -14.61 47.81 -29.12
CA PRO A 114 -15.88 47.79 -29.86
C PRO A 114 -16.03 46.55 -30.76
N LYS A 115 -14.93 45.83 -31.04
CA LYS A 115 -14.88 44.65 -31.91
C LYS A 115 -15.02 43.33 -31.15
N ALA A 116 -15.07 43.35 -29.82
CA ALA A 116 -15.17 42.14 -29.00
C ALA A 116 -16.20 42.34 -27.87
N PRO A 117 -16.90 41.28 -27.44
CA PRO A 117 -17.70 41.33 -26.22
C PRO A 117 -16.86 41.81 -25.03
N PRO A 118 -17.47 42.50 -24.04
CA PRO A 118 -16.74 42.91 -22.85
C PRO A 118 -16.17 41.69 -22.12
N ALA A 119 -14.90 41.80 -21.71
CA ALA A 119 -14.25 40.80 -20.89
C ALA A 119 -14.99 40.67 -19.54
N PRO A 120 -15.19 39.45 -19.04
CA PRO A 120 -15.77 39.24 -17.73
C PRO A 120 -14.90 39.89 -16.65
N PRO A 121 -15.49 40.38 -15.55
CA PRO A 121 -14.72 40.89 -14.42
C PRO A 121 -13.83 39.77 -13.88
N ALA A 122 -12.63 40.15 -13.40
CA ALA A 122 -11.74 39.19 -12.77
C ALA A 122 -12.45 38.54 -11.57
N PRO A 123 -12.41 37.20 -11.43
CA PRO A 123 -13.04 36.53 -10.31
C PRO A 123 -12.40 36.97 -8.99
N ALA A 124 -13.14 36.85 -7.88
CA ALA A 124 -12.57 37.00 -6.56
C ALA A 124 -11.37 36.03 -6.41
N ARG A 125 -10.27 36.52 -5.83
CA ARG A 125 -9.07 35.69 -5.68
C ARG A 125 -9.33 34.57 -4.68
N VAL A 126 -9.32 33.33 -5.15
CA VAL A 126 -9.48 32.13 -4.31
C VAL A 126 -8.15 31.40 -4.18
N SER A 127 -7.40 31.31 -5.29
CA SER A 127 -6.06 30.74 -5.32
C SER A 127 -5.36 31.18 -6.60
N THR A 128 -4.05 31.38 -6.53
CA THR A 128 -3.13 31.57 -7.67
C THR A 128 -3.39 30.58 -8.83
N LEU A 129 -3.75 29.34 -8.53
CA LEU A 129 -4.08 28.31 -9.52
C LEU A 129 -5.36 28.65 -10.30
N LEU A 130 -6.39 29.18 -9.66
CA LEU A 130 -7.68 29.52 -10.27
C LEU A 130 -7.75 30.97 -10.75
N ASP A 131 -6.89 31.83 -10.22
CA ASP A 131 -6.83 33.24 -10.56
C ASP A 131 -6.49 33.41 -12.05
N TRP A 132 -7.27 34.25 -12.72
CA TRP A 132 -7.02 34.68 -14.09
C TRP A 132 -7.43 36.14 -14.24
N VAL A 133 -6.54 36.93 -14.80
CA VAL A 133 -6.77 38.35 -15.08
C VAL A 133 -6.72 38.54 -16.60
N PRO A 134 -7.77 39.09 -17.22
CA PRO A 134 -7.76 39.40 -18.64
C PRO A 134 -6.50 40.18 -19.05
N GLY A 135 -5.83 39.72 -20.10
CA GLY A 135 -4.60 40.33 -20.62
C GLY A 135 -3.31 40.04 -19.84
N VAL A 136 -3.37 39.23 -18.78
CA VAL A 136 -2.18 38.76 -18.04
C VAL A 136 -1.92 37.30 -18.37
N ARG A 137 -0.67 36.96 -18.71
CA ARG A 137 -0.25 35.56 -18.91
C ARG A 137 0.27 34.99 -17.60
N ALA A 138 -0.43 34.03 -17.01
CA ALA A 138 -0.02 33.37 -15.78
C ALA A 138 1.05 32.31 -16.06
N ILE A 139 2.31 32.69 -15.89
CA ILE A 139 3.48 31.81 -16.01
C ILE A 139 3.60 31.00 -14.71
N ALA A 140 4.01 29.75 -14.83
CA ALA A 140 4.25 28.89 -13.67
C ALA A 140 5.48 29.40 -12.88
N VAL A 141 5.43 29.28 -11.56
CA VAL A 141 6.52 29.62 -10.64
C VAL A 141 6.93 28.32 -9.97
N LYS A 142 8.17 27.89 -10.21
CA LYS A 142 8.70 26.62 -9.74
C LYS A 142 10.14 26.81 -9.27
N CYS A 143 10.52 26.15 -8.18
CA CYS A 143 11.91 26.11 -7.76
C CYS A 143 12.80 25.54 -8.88
N ASP A 144 13.88 26.25 -9.15
CA ASP A 144 14.94 25.98 -10.13
C ASP A 144 16.30 25.79 -9.43
N LEU A 145 16.28 25.61 -8.11
CA LEU A 145 17.44 25.52 -7.21
C LEU A 145 18.41 26.72 -7.31
N CYS A 146 17.92 27.87 -7.78
CA CYS A 146 18.78 29.02 -8.11
C CYS A 146 19.96 28.59 -9.00
N SER A 147 19.68 27.83 -10.06
CA SER A 147 20.69 27.28 -10.98
C SER A 147 21.63 28.33 -11.61
N PHE A 148 21.23 29.60 -11.62
CA PHE A 148 22.02 30.73 -12.08
C PHE A 148 23.04 31.25 -11.04
N ASP A 149 22.95 30.82 -9.78
CA ASP A 149 23.79 31.30 -8.68
C ASP A 149 24.70 30.17 -8.18
N GLU A 150 26.02 30.39 -8.28
CA GLU A 150 27.04 29.43 -7.83
C GLU A 150 26.99 29.18 -6.32
N GLN A 151 26.47 30.13 -5.54
CA GLN A 151 26.28 29.98 -4.10
C GLN A 151 25.06 29.08 -3.76
N GLY A 152 24.33 28.59 -4.77
CA GLY A 152 23.22 27.66 -4.63
C GLY A 152 21.87 28.32 -4.27
N PRO A 153 20.94 27.60 -3.62
CA PRO A 153 19.62 28.13 -3.31
C PRO A 153 19.65 29.24 -2.25
N ALA A 154 19.17 30.44 -2.60
CA ALA A 154 19.09 31.59 -1.69
C ALA A 154 18.27 31.31 -0.43
N CYS A 155 17.22 30.49 -0.54
CA CYS A 155 16.37 30.11 0.59
C CYS A 155 17.12 29.29 1.66
N VAL A 156 18.08 28.47 1.24
CA VAL A 156 18.95 27.69 2.14
C VAL A 156 19.96 28.62 2.83
N ARG A 157 20.59 29.52 2.06
CA ARG A 157 21.61 30.44 2.59
C ARG A 157 21.05 31.43 3.62
N MET A 158 19.84 31.94 3.39
CA MET A 158 19.26 33.00 4.22
C MET A 158 18.45 32.48 5.41
N CYS A 159 18.30 31.17 5.58
CA CYS A 159 17.50 30.61 6.67
C CYS A 159 18.20 30.83 8.04
N PRO A 160 17.63 31.65 8.95
CA PRO A 160 18.31 32.00 10.21
C PRO A 160 18.44 30.81 11.16
N THR A 161 17.47 29.90 11.14
CA THR A 161 17.46 28.70 11.99
C THR A 161 18.07 27.48 11.30
N LYS A 162 18.57 27.64 10.07
CA LYS A 162 19.09 26.54 9.23
C LYS A 162 18.09 25.39 9.05
N ALA A 163 16.80 25.67 9.02
CA ALA A 163 15.75 24.68 8.79
C ALA A 163 15.71 24.12 7.36
N LEU A 164 16.39 24.77 6.41
CA LEU A 164 16.44 24.37 5.00
C LEU A 164 17.81 23.81 4.65
N HIS A 165 17.83 22.64 4.01
CA HIS A 165 19.06 21.98 3.59
C HIS A 165 18.96 21.50 2.15
N LEU A 166 20.01 21.72 1.36
CA LEU A 166 20.13 21.13 0.04
C LEU A 166 20.62 19.69 0.19
N VAL A 167 19.88 18.74 -0.37
CA VAL A 167 20.23 17.32 -0.36
C VAL A 167 20.78 16.95 -1.73
N ASP A 168 21.97 16.36 -1.74
CA ASP A 168 22.57 15.76 -2.92
C ASP A 168 22.62 14.23 -2.86
N ASN A 169 23.02 13.61 -3.97
CA ASN A 169 23.09 12.15 -4.09
C ASN A 169 24.11 11.53 -3.11
N THR A 170 25.18 12.24 -2.80
CA THR A 170 26.24 11.75 -1.91
C THR A 170 25.80 11.78 -0.46
N ASP A 171 24.96 12.73 -0.06
CA ASP A 171 24.38 12.83 1.27
C ASP A 171 23.36 11.71 1.51
N ILE A 172 22.52 11.37 0.52
CA ILE A 172 21.59 10.24 0.61
C ILE A 172 22.37 8.92 0.74
N ALA A 173 23.42 8.73 -0.06
CA ALA A 173 24.27 7.54 0.01
C ALA A 173 24.99 7.44 1.36
N ARG A 174 25.53 8.55 1.88
CA ARG A 174 26.18 8.62 3.20
C ARG A 174 25.19 8.39 4.33
N ALA A 175 23.98 8.93 4.27
CA ALA A 175 22.93 8.69 5.25
C ALA A 175 22.46 7.22 5.25
N SER A 176 22.33 6.61 4.06
CA SER A 176 22.01 5.19 3.92
C SER A 176 23.13 4.31 4.48
N LYS A 177 24.39 4.64 4.17
CA LYS A 177 25.58 3.94 4.70
C LYS A 177 25.68 4.08 6.22
N ARG A 178 25.52 5.29 6.77
CA ARG A 178 25.50 5.54 8.22
C ARG A 178 24.36 4.79 8.90
N LYS A 179 23.16 4.75 8.31
CA LYS A 179 22.05 3.92 8.82
C LYS A 179 22.42 2.44 8.83
N ARG A 180 23.04 1.92 7.76
CA ARG A 180 23.53 0.52 7.69
C ARG A 180 24.63 0.23 8.72
N GLU A 181 25.58 1.15 8.92
CA GLU A 181 26.66 1.04 9.91
C GLU A 181 26.11 1.08 11.34
N LEU A 182 25.12 1.93 11.61
CA LEU A 182 24.42 1.98 12.91
C LEU A 182 23.65 0.69 13.19
N THR A 183 23.02 0.10 12.17
CA THR A 183 22.41 -1.25 12.29
C THR A 183 23.46 -2.33 12.57
N PHE A 184 24.66 -2.22 12.00
CA PHE A 184 25.75 -3.18 12.23
C PHE A 184 26.36 -3.06 13.63
N ASN A 185 26.46 -1.85 14.19
CA ASN A 185 27.10 -1.61 15.49
C ASN A 185 26.16 -1.90 16.69
N THR A 186 24.85 -1.97 16.48
CA THR A 186 23.90 -2.43 17.51
C THR A 186 24.01 -3.93 17.82
N ASP A 187 24.67 -4.71 16.97
CA ASP A 187 24.90 -6.13 17.21
C ASP A 187 26.06 -6.38 18.20
N PHE A 188 27.00 -5.44 18.35
CA PHE A 188 28.14 -5.57 19.26
C PHE A 188 27.78 -5.37 20.75
N TRP A 189 26.83 -4.48 21.06
CA TRP A 189 26.34 -4.30 22.43
C TRP A 189 25.36 -5.39 22.89
N ARG A 190 24.85 -6.21 21.95
CA ARG A 190 23.92 -7.30 22.26
C ARG A 190 24.61 -8.54 22.85
N SER A 191 25.91 -8.72 22.63
CA SER A 191 26.63 -9.90 23.16
C SER A 191 26.98 -9.79 24.66
N HIS A 192 27.05 -8.58 25.24
CA HIS A 192 27.44 -8.40 26.65
C HIS A 192 26.27 -8.26 27.64
N LEU A 193 25.04 -8.08 27.17
CA LEU A 193 23.85 -7.96 28.03
C LEU A 193 23.04 -9.26 28.17
N VAL A 194 23.45 -10.36 27.50
CA VAL A 194 22.72 -11.64 27.50
C VAL A 194 23.05 -12.54 28.70
N SER A 195 24.03 -12.19 29.54
CA SER A 195 24.46 -13.02 30.68
C SER A 195 24.00 -12.56 32.06
N ALA A 196 23.16 -11.52 32.18
CA ALA A 196 22.64 -11.05 33.46
C ALA A 196 21.13 -10.77 33.38
N GLY A 197 20.32 -11.79 33.63
CA GLY A 197 18.85 -11.67 33.60
C GLY A 197 18.14 -13.00 33.78
N SER A 198 18.32 -13.60 34.96
CA SER A 198 17.54 -14.72 35.49
C SER A 198 16.07 -14.36 35.73
N GLU A 199 15.20 -15.34 35.48
CA GLU A 199 13.94 -15.60 36.18
C GLU A 199 12.78 -14.58 36.04
N TRP A 200 11.71 -15.05 35.38
CA TRP A 200 10.37 -14.43 35.21
C TRP A 200 10.26 -13.22 34.27
N GLY A 201 10.02 -13.50 32.99
CA GLY A 201 9.60 -12.50 32.01
C GLY A 201 9.83 -12.97 30.58
N CYS A 202 8.98 -13.87 30.09
CA CYS A 202 9.07 -14.44 28.75
C CYS A 202 8.83 -13.34 27.69
N ILE A 203 9.87 -12.59 27.31
CA ILE A 203 9.88 -11.86 26.04
C ILE A 203 10.00 -12.93 24.96
N MET A 204 8.87 -13.51 24.55
CA MET A 204 8.83 -14.38 23.39
C MET A 204 9.24 -13.56 22.16
N SER A 205 10.37 -13.92 21.55
CA SER A 205 10.78 -13.39 20.26
C SER A 205 9.66 -13.58 19.22
N SER A 206 9.48 -12.64 18.29
CA SER A 206 8.49 -12.75 17.21
C SER A 206 8.63 -14.06 16.41
N LEU A 207 9.87 -14.58 16.31
CA LEU A 207 10.18 -15.88 15.70
C LEU A 207 9.65 -17.06 16.52
N SER A 208 9.70 -17.00 17.85
CA SER A 208 9.14 -18.08 18.69
C SER A 208 7.62 -18.04 18.67
N LEU A 209 7.01 -16.86 18.63
CA LEU A 209 5.55 -16.69 18.50
C LEU A 209 5.03 -17.28 17.18
N ILE A 210 5.64 -16.94 16.04
CA ILE A 210 5.18 -17.44 14.74
C ILE A 210 5.38 -18.96 14.62
N THR A 211 6.52 -19.47 15.11
CA THR A 211 6.84 -20.90 15.13
C THR A 211 5.85 -21.65 16.01
N SER A 212 5.53 -21.11 17.19
CA SER A 212 4.52 -21.68 18.08
C SER A 212 3.14 -21.68 17.45
N GLY A 213 2.76 -20.59 16.75
CA GLY A 213 1.49 -20.48 16.06
C GLY A 213 1.29 -21.57 15.00
N VAL A 214 2.28 -21.74 14.12
CA VAL A 214 2.26 -22.79 13.09
C VAL A 214 2.28 -24.19 13.71
N ALA A 215 3.06 -24.41 14.76
CA ALA A 215 3.08 -25.69 15.48
C ALA A 215 1.72 -26.02 16.10
N TRP A 216 1.03 -25.05 16.70
CA TRP A 216 -0.32 -25.23 17.24
C TRP A 216 -1.33 -25.60 16.16
N PHE A 217 -1.30 -24.90 15.02
CA PHE A 217 -2.17 -25.25 13.89
C PHE A 217 -1.89 -26.67 13.39
N ALA A 218 -0.63 -27.03 13.16
CA ALA A 218 -0.25 -28.35 12.65
C ALA A 218 -0.60 -29.48 13.63
N ALA A 219 -0.22 -29.35 14.90
CA ALA A 219 -0.47 -30.36 15.93
C ALA A 219 -1.97 -30.59 16.13
N THR A 220 -2.77 -29.52 16.20
CA THR A 220 -4.21 -29.66 16.38
C THR A 220 -4.94 -30.08 15.11
N ALA A 221 -4.38 -29.82 13.92
CA ALA A 221 -4.88 -30.41 12.68
C ALA A 221 -4.75 -31.95 12.70
N VAL A 222 -3.59 -32.47 13.11
CA VAL A 222 -3.34 -33.92 13.27
C VAL A 222 -4.23 -34.51 14.35
N LEU A 223 -4.30 -33.89 15.53
CA LEU A 223 -5.16 -34.37 16.62
C LEU A 223 -6.64 -34.37 16.22
N ALA A 224 -7.13 -33.31 15.58
CA ALA A 224 -8.51 -33.25 15.10
C ALA A 224 -8.82 -34.34 14.07
N PHE A 225 -7.84 -34.75 13.25
CA PHE A 225 -7.97 -35.87 12.33
C PHE A 225 -8.03 -37.22 13.05
N LEU A 226 -7.14 -37.46 14.02
CA LEU A 226 -7.13 -38.70 14.81
C LEU A 226 -8.45 -38.89 15.59
N PHE A 227 -9.02 -37.81 16.12
CA PHE A 227 -10.30 -37.82 16.83
C PHE A 227 -11.52 -37.57 15.92
N SER A 228 -11.39 -37.71 14.59
CA SER A 228 -12.48 -37.43 13.65
C SER A 228 -13.74 -38.31 13.86
N PHE A 229 -13.58 -39.48 14.48
CA PHE A 229 -14.70 -40.35 14.91
C PHE A 229 -15.63 -39.68 15.93
N HIS A 230 -15.08 -38.80 16.79
CA HIS A 230 -15.84 -38.02 17.76
C HIS A 230 -15.93 -36.56 17.30
N LYS A 231 -16.97 -36.25 16.51
CA LYS A 231 -17.16 -34.94 15.86
C LYS A 231 -17.05 -33.75 16.81
N ALA A 232 -17.70 -33.83 17.97
CA ALA A 232 -17.67 -32.75 18.96
C ALA A 232 -16.25 -32.54 19.52
N LEU A 233 -15.56 -33.64 19.86
CA LEU A 233 -14.19 -33.58 20.39
C LEU A 233 -13.20 -33.06 19.34
N SER A 234 -13.31 -33.52 18.09
CA SER A 234 -12.52 -33.03 16.96
C SER A 234 -12.70 -31.53 16.72
N GLY A 235 -13.95 -31.04 16.76
CA GLY A 235 -14.27 -29.62 16.62
C GLY A 235 -13.70 -28.77 17.76
N TRP A 236 -13.77 -29.25 19.01
CA TRP A 236 -13.18 -28.60 20.18
C TRP A 236 -11.65 -28.51 20.10
N ILE A 237 -10.98 -29.62 19.77
CA ILE A 237 -9.52 -29.66 19.61
C ILE A 237 -9.08 -28.69 18.52
N ALA A 238 -9.75 -28.72 17.36
CA ALA A 238 -9.43 -27.84 16.26
C ALA A 238 -9.69 -26.36 16.61
N GLY A 239 -10.79 -26.06 17.28
CA GLY A 239 -11.16 -24.70 17.67
C GLY A 239 -10.24 -24.09 18.73
N ILE A 240 -9.91 -24.82 19.80
CA ILE A 240 -8.96 -24.32 20.82
C ILE A 240 -7.58 -24.16 20.20
N GLY A 241 -7.10 -25.17 19.47
CA GLY A 241 -5.81 -25.13 18.79
C GLY A 241 -5.69 -23.98 17.80
N GLY A 242 -6.73 -23.80 16.99
CA GLY A 242 -6.81 -22.71 16.02
C GLY A 242 -6.84 -21.33 16.69
N ALA A 243 -7.53 -21.19 17.82
CA ALA A 243 -7.57 -19.94 18.58
C ALA A 243 -6.21 -19.58 19.18
N VAL A 244 -5.53 -20.55 19.80
CA VAL A 244 -4.17 -20.35 20.34
C VAL A 244 -3.18 -20.03 19.23
N GLY A 245 -3.19 -20.81 18.13
CA GLY A 245 -2.33 -20.56 16.98
C GLY A 245 -2.55 -19.18 16.35
N SER A 246 -3.80 -18.74 16.29
CA SER A 246 -4.20 -17.42 15.79
C SER A 246 -3.72 -16.26 16.68
N LEU A 247 -3.81 -16.42 18.00
CA LEU A 247 -3.29 -15.44 18.97
C LEU A 247 -1.77 -15.33 18.89
N CYS A 248 -1.05 -16.46 18.80
CA CYS A 248 0.41 -16.46 18.62
C CYS A 248 0.80 -15.77 17.31
N THR A 249 0.06 -16.02 16.22
CA THR A 249 0.29 -15.39 14.91
C THR A 249 0.05 -13.87 14.97
N ALA A 250 -1.05 -13.43 15.59
CA ALA A 250 -1.34 -12.01 15.76
C ALA A 250 -0.31 -11.31 16.65
N GLY A 251 0.14 -11.97 17.73
CA GLY A 251 1.19 -11.46 18.62
C GLY A 251 2.55 -11.33 17.90
N ALA A 252 2.91 -12.30 17.04
CA ALA A 252 4.10 -12.20 16.21
C ALA A 252 4.04 -10.99 15.25
N GLY A 253 2.88 -10.77 14.60
CA GLY A 253 2.66 -9.59 13.78
C GLY A 253 2.73 -8.29 14.58
N PHE A 254 2.05 -8.22 15.73
CA PHE A 254 2.03 -7.03 16.58
C PHE A 254 3.44 -6.63 17.04
N THR A 255 4.24 -7.59 17.51
CA THR A 255 5.61 -7.35 17.99
C THR A 255 6.54 -6.83 16.88
N VAL A 256 6.40 -7.31 15.64
CA VAL A 256 7.17 -6.79 14.50
C VAL A 256 6.67 -5.42 14.05
N LEU A 257 5.35 -5.19 14.10
CA LEU A 257 4.76 -3.92 13.71
C LEU A 257 5.15 -2.78 14.68
N THR A 258 5.18 -3.05 15.98
CA THR A 258 5.56 -2.05 17.00
C THR A 258 7.06 -1.78 17.04
N SER A 259 7.89 -2.78 16.76
CA SER A 259 9.34 -2.60 16.68
C SER A 259 9.81 -1.99 15.36
N ALA A 260 8.99 -2.05 14.29
CA ALA A 260 9.32 -1.59 12.95
C ALA A 260 10.62 -2.18 12.35
N VAL A 261 11.09 -3.30 12.90
CA VAL A 261 12.32 -3.99 12.48
C VAL A 261 11.97 -5.27 11.74
N THR A 262 12.60 -5.51 10.60
CA THR A 262 12.47 -6.76 9.86
C THR A 262 13.20 -7.88 10.59
N VAL A 263 12.51 -8.99 10.85
CA VAL A 263 13.08 -10.17 11.52
C VAL A 263 13.17 -11.32 10.53
N SER A 264 14.34 -11.96 10.47
CA SER A 264 14.55 -13.13 9.62
C SER A 264 15.01 -14.32 10.46
N GLY A 265 14.64 -15.53 10.06
CA GLY A 265 15.02 -16.75 10.75
C GLY A 265 14.74 -17.99 9.92
N VAL A 266 14.91 -19.17 10.54
CA VAL A 266 14.60 -20.46 9.92
C VAL A 266 13.51 -21.12 10.74
N MET A 267 12.48 -21.64 10.08
CA MET A 267 11.46 -22.42 10.78
C MET A 267 12.04 -23.78 11.20
N PRO A 268 12.02 -24.15 12.49
CA PRO A 268 12.65 -25.39 12.95
C PRO A 268 12.03 -26.66 12.38
N PHE A 269 10.74 -26.63 12.00
CA PHE A 269 10.03 -27.82 11.52
C PHE A 269 10.15 -28.06 10.01
N THR A 270 10.39 -27.03 9.21
CA THR A 270 10.41 -27.12 7.74
C THR A 270 11.76 -26.77 7.13
N GLY A 271 12.69 -26.20 7.91
CA GLY A 271 14.02 -25.79 7.44
C GLY A 271 14.01 -24.63 6.44
N HIS A 272 12.85 -24.04 6.15
CA HIS A 272 12.73 -22.92 5.24
C HIS A 272 13.07 -21.60 5.93
N MET A 273 13.73 -20.71 5.19
CA MET A 273 13.95 -19.33 5.61
C MET A 273 12.62 -18.56 5.62
N LEU A 274 12.44 -17.78 6.67
CA LEU A 274 11.28 -16.93 6.88
C LEU A 274 11.71 -15.50 7.21
N GLN A 275 10.93 -14.55 6.69
CA GLN A 275 11.19 -13.13 6.82
C GLN A 275 9.89 -12.39 7.15
N ILE A 276 9.88 -11.72 8.30
CA ILE A 276 8.74 -10.95 8.78
C ILE A 276 9.08 -9.47 8.65
N THR A 277 8.47 -8.82 7.67
CA THR A 277 8.54 -7.37 7.46
C THR A 277 7.37 -6.67 8.14
N PRO A 278 7.42 -5.35 8.36
CA PRO A 278 6.26 -4.58 8.85
C PRO A 278 5.02 -4.73 7.95
N LEU A 279 5.21 -4.94 6.64
CA LEU A 279 4.10 -5.23 5.73
C LEU A 279 3.50 -6.62 6.00
N ASN A 280 4.34 -7.64 6.13
CA ASN A 280 3.90 -9.01 6.47
C ASN A 280 3.24 -9.05 7.85
N ALA A 281 3.68 -8.21 8.80
CA ALA A 281 3.11 -8.09 10.13
C ALA A 281 1.63 -7.68 10.12
N ILE A 282 1.23 -6.74 9.25
CA ILE A 282 -0.17 -6.35 9.06
C ILE A 282 -1.01 -7.56 8.63
N TRP A 283 -0.47 -8.37 7.72
CA TRP A 283 -1.13 -9.59 7.25
C TRP A 283 -1.24 -10.66 8.33
N LEU A 284 -0.20 -10.85 9.15
CA LEU A 284 -0.22 -11.79 10.27
C LEU A 284 -1.26 -11.40 11.32
N ILE A 285 -1.40 -10.11 11.64
CA ILE A 285 -2.45 -9.60 12.55
C ILE A 285 -3.84 -9.88 11.95
N THR A 286 -4.01 -9.60 10.65
CA THR A 286 -5.29 -9.80 9.95
C THR A 286 -5.68 -11.28 9.93
N LEU A 287 -4.76 -12.16 9.53
CA LEU A 287 -4.98 -13.61 9.52
C LEU A 287 -5.22 -14.14 10.93
N GLY A 288 -4.48 -13.67 11.93
CA GLY A 288 -4.67 -14.08 13.33
C GLY A 288 -6.03 -13.65 13.88
N LEU A 289 -6.45 -12.40 13.68
CA LEU A 289 -7.77 -11.94 14.13
C LEU A 289 -8.91 -12.72 13.45
N CYS A 290 -8.86 -12.87 12.12
CA CYS A 290 -9.86 -13.64 11.39
C CYS A 290 -9.86 -15.12 11.79
N GLY A 291 -8.67 -15.74 11.91
CA GLY A 291 -8.50 -17.12 12.33
C GLY A 291 -9.03 -17.38 13.73
N LEU A 292 -8.89 -16.42 14.65
CA LEU A 292 -9.45 -16.50 16.00
C LEU A 292 -10.98 -16.61 15.96
N PHE A 293 -11.65 -15.72 15.22
CA PHE A 293 -13.11 -15.77 15.09
C PHE A 293 -13.59 -17.07 14.42
N VAL A 294 -12.92 -17.52 13.36
CA VAL A 294 -13.24 -18.79 12.69
C VAL A 294 -13.09 -19.96 13.66
N SER A 295 -12.03 -19.96 14.47
CA SER A 295 -11.75 -21.03 15.42
C SER A 295 -12.77 -21.07 16.57
N LEU A 296 -13.17 -19.91 17.09
CA LEU A 296 -14.25 -19.81 18.09
C LEU A 296 -15.60 -20.25 17.53
N PHE A 297 -15.93 -19.82 16.30
CA PHE A 297 -17.13 -20.26 15.61
C PHE A 297 -17.13 -21.78 15.39
N ASN A 298 -15.97 -22.36 15.08
CA ASN A 298 -15.83 -23.79 14.86
C ASN A 298 -16.20 -24.63 16.11
N ILE A 299 -15.93 -24.12 17.31
CA ILE A 299 -16.29 -24.75 18.59
C ILE A 299 -17.81 -24.86 18.74
N ASP A 300 -18.53 -23.78 18.43
CA ASP A 300 -19.99 -23.76 18.55
C ASP A 300 -20.66 -24.54 17.42
N TRP A 301 -20.13 -24.42 16.20
CA TRP A 301 -20.67 -25.04 14.98
C TRP A 301 -20.72 -26.57 15.04
N HIS A 302 -19.70 -27.21 15.59
CA HIS A 302 -19.61 -28.67 15.69
C HIS A 302 -20.49 -29.29 16.79
N ARG A 303 -21.30 -28.48 17.50
CA ARG A 303 -22.35 -28.97 18.40
C ARG A 303 -23.57 -29.54 17.66
N HIS A 304 -23.71 -29.27 16.36
CA HIS A 304 -24.85 -29.76 15.57
C HIS A 304 -24.66 -31.22 15.10
N PRO A 305 -25.71 -32.07 15.05
CA PRO A 305 -25.56 -33.50 14.72
C PRO A 305 -25.14 -33.79 13.26
N GLN A 306 -25.47 -32.88 12.34
CA GLN A 306 -25.42 -33.08 10.88
C GLN A 306 -24.11 -32.59 10.22
N VAL A 307 -23.10 -32.18 10.98
CA VAL A 307 -21.86 -31.59 10.42
C VAL A 307 -20.76 -32.61 10.13
N LYS A 308 -19.91 -32.29 9.15
CA LYS A 308 -18.67 -33.02 8.82
C LYS A 308 -17.52 -32.52 9.69
N ALA A 309 -16.66 -33.43 10.14
CA ALA A 309 -15.46 -33.09 10.91
C ALA A 309 -14.41 -32.43 10.00
N ASN A 310 -14.41 -31.10 9.97
CA ASN A 310 -13.55 -30.31 9.08
C ASN A 310 -12.31 -29.72 9.78
N GLY A 311 -12.07 -30.07 11.04
CA GLY A 311 -11.02 -29.49 11.88
C GLY A 311 -9.60 -29.60 11.30
N LEU A 312 -9.26 -30.74 10.69
CA LEU A 312 -7.99 -30.93 9.97
C LEU A 312 -7.79 -29.85 8.90
N LEU A 313 -8.79 -29.69 8.03
CA LEU A 313 -8.69 -28.83 6.85
C LEU A 313 -8.64 -27.35 7.22
N ILE A 314 -9.36 -26.93 8.28
CA ILE A 314 -9.35 -25.55 8.76
C ILE A 314 -7.97 -25.20 9.32
N ASN A 315 -7.42 -26.01 10.21
CA ASN A 315 -6.13 -25.71 10.84
C ASN A 315 -4.97 -25.86 9.85
N LEU A 316 -5.05 -26.81 8.91
CA LEU A 316 -4.08 -26.92 7.82
C LEU A 316 -4.13 -25.71 6.87
N LEU A 317 -5.33 -25.20 6.56
CA LEU A 317 -5.50 -23.98 5.78
C LEU A 317 -4.89 -22.75 6.49
N MET A 318 -5.10 -22.61 7.79
CA MET A 318 -4.52 -21.51 8.58
C MET A 318 -3.00 -21.61 8.67
N ALA A 319 -2.45 -22.81 8.94
CA ALA A 319 -1.01 -23.03 8.93
C ALA A 319 -0.37 -22.64 7.59
N ALA A 320 -0.96 -23.11 6.48
CA ALA A 320 -0.46 -22.81 5.13
C ALA A 320 -0.55 -21.32 4.80
N ALA A 321 -1.62 -20.63 5.20
CA ALA A 321 -1.78 -19.19 5.00
C ALA A 321 -0.71 -18.39 5.76
N VAL A 322 -0.44 -18.75 7.03
CA VAL A 322 0.62 -18.12 7.83
C VAL A 322 1.99 -18.35 7.20
N CYS A 323 2.30 -19.59 6.80
CA CYS A 323 3.56 -19.93 6.13
C CYS A 323 3.73 -19.21 4.79
N ALA A 324 2.66 -19.00 4.02
CA ALA A 324 2.70 -18.27 2.76
C ALA A 324 3.07 -16.79 2.97
N VAL A 325 2.56 -16.15 4.04
CA VAL A 325 2.82 -14.74 4.34
C VAL A 325 4.27 -14.49 4.79
N VAL A 326 4.88 -15.44 5.49
CA VAL A 326 6.26 -15.30 6.00
C VAL A 326 7.31 -15.91 5.07
N ALA A 327 6.91 -16.46 3.93
CA ALA A 327 7.79 -17.10 2.97
C ALA A 327 8.80 -16.09 2.38
N SER A 328 10.10 -16.36 2.52
CA SER A 328 11.16 -15.59 1.86
C SER A 328 11.51 -16.10 0.46
N ASN A 329 10.94 -17.24 0.07
CA ASN A 329 11.20 -17.91 -1.20
C ASN A 329 9.92 -17.99 -2.04
N LEU A 330 10.01 -17.64 -3.32
CA LEU A 330 8.87 -17.67 -4.22
C LEU A 330 8.30 -19.10 -4.36
N GLY A 331 9.17 -20.10 -4.40
CA GLY A 331 8.77 -21.51 -4.46
C GLY A 331 7.97 -21.98 -3.25
N THR A 332 8.36 -21.59 -2.03
CA THR A 332 7.62 -21.97 -0.82
C THR A 332 6.24 -21.29 -0.78
N MET A 333 6.13 -20.05 -1.27
CA MET A 333 4.85 -19.37 -1.43
C MET A 333 3.89 -20.13 -2.36
N VAL A 334 4.38 -20.64 -3.50
CA VAL A 334 3.56 -21.45 -4.43
C VAL A 334 3.10 -22.76 -3.79
N VAL A 335 4.00 -23.46 -3.09
CA VAL A 335 3.67 -24.71 -2.40
C VAL A 335 2.59 -24.48 -1.34
N MET A 336 2.72 -23.43 -0.54
CA MET A 336 1.71 -23.11 0.48
C MET A 336 0.37 -22.71 -0.15
N ALA A 337 0.38 -21.97 -1.26
CA ALA A 337 -0.84 -21.62 -2.01
C ALA A 337 -1.57 -22.88 -2.54
N GLU A 338 -0.83 -23.90 -2.97
CA GLU A 338 -1.41 -25.18 -3.38
C GLU A 338 -2.04 -25.96 -2.23
N ILE A 339 -1.38 -25.98 -1.06
CA ILE A 339 -1.94 -26.59 0.15
C ILE A 339 -3.24 -25.88 0.55
N MET A 340 -3.26 -24.53 0.50
CA MET A 340 -4.47 -23.75 0.76
C MET A 340 -5.59 -24.07 -0.24
N ALA A 341 -5.27 -24.16 -1.53
CA ALA A 341 -6.24 -24.47 -2.58
C ALA A 341 -6.85 -25.87 -2.39
N LEU A 342 -6.03 -26.87 -2.07
CA LEU A 342 -6.49 -28.23 -1.77
C LEU A 342 -7.43 -28.25 -0.55
N CYS A 343 -7.05 -27.57 0.54
CA CYS A 343 -7.90 -27.51 1.75
C CYS A 343 -9.25 -26.87 1.45
N ALA A 344 -9.27 -25.76 0.70
CA ALA A 344 -10.50 -25.05 0.34
C ALA A 344 -11.47 -25.91 -0.48
N VAL A 345 -10.97 -26.77 -1.37
CA VAL A 345 -11.81 -27.64 -2.21
C VAL A 345 -12.55 -28.67 -1.38
N PHE A 346 -11.85 -29.32 -0.44
CA PHE A 346 -12.48 -30.29 0.45
C PHE A 346 -13.47 -29.62 1.42
N LEU A 347 -13.22 -28.38 1.83
CA LEU A 347 -14.15 -27.60 2.65
C LEU A 347 -15.43 -27.19 1.91
N THR A 348 -15.37 -26.96 0.59
CA THR A 348 -16.55 -26.55 -0.22
C THR A 348 -17.44 -27.70 -0.68
N GLY A 349 -17.11 -28.95 -0.35
CA GLY A 349 -18.04 -30.08 -0.46
C GLY A 349 -18.42 -30.51 -1.88
N GLY A 350 -17.63 -30.16 -2.90
CA GLY A 350 -17.78 -30.72 -4.26
C GLY A 350 -19.01 -30.26 -5.05
N SER A 351 -19.60 -29.11 -4.69
CA SER A 351 -20.68 -28.50 -5.48
C SER A 351 -20.23 -28.26 -6.93
N LYS A 352 -21.18 -28.26 -7.89
CA LYS A 352 -20.87 -28.00 -9.32
C LYS A 352 -20.12 -26.68 -9.52
N GLU A 353 -20.41 -25.70 -8.67
CA GLU A 353 -19.72 -24.41 -8.68
C GLU A 353 -18.31 -24.51 -8.08
N GLY A 354 -18.10 -25.27 -7.01
CA GLY A 354 -16.77 -25.51 -6.42
C GLY A 354 -15.78 -26.18 -7.37
N LYS A 355 -16.25 -27.05 -8.28
CA LYS A 355 -15.41 -27.71 -9.31
C LYS A 355 -14.83 -26.73 -10.33
N LEU A 356 -15.59 -25.71 -10.73
CA LEU A 356 -15.11 -24.66 -11.64
C LEU A 356 -13.99 -23.83 -11.00
N TRP A 357 -14.16 -23.49 -9.72
CA TRP A 357 -13.19 -22.75 -8.94
C TRP A 357 -11.91 -23.54 -8.65
N PHE A 358 -12.03 -24.84 -8.46
CA PHE A 358 -10.88 -25.73 -8.38
C PHE A 358 -10.06 -25.72 -9.67
N ALA A 359 -10.73 -25.84 -10.83
CA ALA A 359 -10.05 -25.81 -12.12
C ALA A 359 -9.35 -24.47 -12.38
N LEU A 360 -9.99 -23.36 -12.03
CA LEU A 360 -9.40 -22.02 -12.11
C LEU A 360 -8.22 -21.82 -11.16
N GLY A 361 -8.33 -22.31 -9.91
CA GLY A 361 -7.26 -22.25 -8.93
C GLY A 361 -6.02 -23.04 -9.36
N ARG A 362 -6.23 -24.26 -9.89
CA ARG A 362 -5.15 -25.10 -10.43
C ARG A 362 -4.49 -24.50 -11.67
N LEU A 363 -5.27 -23.88 -12.55
CA LEU A 363 -4.72 -23.16 -13.68
C LEU A 363 -3.84 -21.99 -13.21
N GLY A 364 -4.26 -21.26 -12.17
CA GLY A 364 -3.48 -20.16 -11.61
C GLY A 364 -2.19 -20.61 -10.92
N THR A 365 -2.22 -21.68 -10.13
CA THR A 365 -1.02 -22.22 -9.49
C THR A 365 -0.06 -22.87 -10.49
N LEU A 366 -0.56 -23.49 -11.55
CA LEU A 366 0.27 -23.96 -12.68
C LEU A 366 0.97 -22.80 -13.39
N LEU A 367 0.27 -21.70 -13.68
CA LEU A 367 0.87 -20.50 -14.24
C LEU A 367 1.94 -19.90 -13.31
N LEU A 368 1.68 -19.89 -12.00
CA LEU A 368 2.63 -19.40 -11.00
C LEU A 368 3.88 -20.31 -10.91
N ALA A 369 3.70 -21.63 -10.99
CA ALA A 369 4.80 -22.59 -11.04
C ALA A 369 5.65 -22.44 -12.31
N ILE A 370 5.02 -22.24 -13.47
CA ILE A 370 5.71 -21.93 -14.73
C ILE A 370 6.48 -20.60 -14.62
N ALA A 371 5.87 -19.57 -14.03
CA ALA A 371 6.56 -18.30 -13.78
C ALA A 371 7.77 -18.48 -12.86
N CYS A 372 7.65 -19.27 -11.77
CA CYS A 372 8.77 -19.60 -10.90
C CYS A 372 9.88 -20.34 -11.65
N TRP A 373 9.53 -21.31 -12.50
CA TRP A 373 10.49 -22.03 -13.32
C TRP A 373 11.27 -21.08 -14.24
N LEU A 374 10.58 -20.17 -14.93
CA LEU A 374 11.21 -19.19 -15.82
C LEU A 374 12.08 -18.18 -15.05
N VAL A 375 11.63 -17.72 -13.88
CA VAL A 375 12.42 -16.88 -12.97
C VAL A 375 13.69 -17.62 -12.54
N TRP A 376 13.58 -18.89 -12.17
CA TRP A 376 14.72 -19.71 -11.77
C TRP A 376 15.70 -19.95 -12.93
N GLN A 377 15.20 -20.23 -14.15
CA GLN A 377 16.07 -20.36 -15.33
C GLN A 377 16.82 -19.06 -15.66
N ARG A 378 16.20 -17.90 -15.44
CA ARG A 378 16.79 -16.60 -15.77
C ARG A 378 17.77 -16.10 -14.70
N TYR A 379 17.39 -16.22 -13.44
CA TYR A 379 18.13 -15.63 -12.32
C TYR A 379 18.90 -16.66 -11.49
N GLY A 380 18.66 -17.96 -11.64
CA GLY A 380 19.33 -19.02 -10.88
C GLY A 380 18.97 -19.08 -9.39
N THR A 381 17.97 -18.30 -8.94
CA THR A 381 17.51 -18.26 -7.55
C THR A 381 16.01 -17.97 -7.47
N LEU A 382 15.37 -18.43 -6.39
CA LEU A 382 13.96 -18.16 -6.05
C LEU A 382 13.82 -17.39 -4.72
N ASP A 383 14.93 -16.98 -4.13
CA ASP A 383 14.95 -16.16 -2.94
C ASP A 383 14.55 -14.72 -3.29
N LEU A 384 13.52 -14.19 -2.62
CA LEU A 384 12.95 -12.88 -2.95
C LEU A 384 13.93 -11.73 -2.74
N GLY A 385 14.82 -11.83 -1.74
CA GLY A 385 15.81 -10.80 -1.46
C GLY A 385 16.90 -10.74 -2.54
N LEU A 386 17.39 -11.90 -2.98
CA LEU A 386 18.36 -11.98 -4.08
C LEU A 386 17.74 -11.64 -5.44
N LEU A 387 16.46 -11.98 -5.65
CA LEU A 387 15.72 -11.63 -6.85
C LEU A 387 15.57 -10.13 -7.02
N ASP A 388 15.22 -9.39 -5.95
CA ASP A 388 15.09 -7.92 -6.01
C ASP A 388 16.41 -7.27 -6.45
N GLN A 389 17.54 -7.72 -5.89
CA GLN A 389 18.87 -7.24 -6.27
C GLN A 389 19.21 -7.53 -7.75
N ARG A 390 18.92 -8.74 -8.24
CA ARG A 390 19.23 -9.13 -9.63
C ARG A 390 18.26 -8.51 -10.64
N ALA A 391 17.00 -8.29 -10.26
CA ALA A 391 15.98 -7.67 -11.12
C ALA A 391 16.29 -6.19 -11.41
N GLN A 392 16.98 -5.50 -10.50
CA GLN A 392 17.47 -4.14 -10.72
C GLN A 392 18.57 -4.05 -11.80
N GLN A 393 19.35 -5.12 -11.98
CA GLN A 393 20.43 -5.18 -12.98
C GLN A 393 19.93 -5.69 -14.33
N LEU A 394 19.01 -6.67 -14.32
CA LEU A 394 18.41 -7.24 -15.53
C LEU A 394 16.89 -7.29 -15.35
N PRO A 395 16.13 -6.33 -15.93
CA PRO A 395 14.69 -6.26 -15.73
C PRO A 395 14.00 -7.54 -16.20
N LEU A 396 12.94 -7.91 -15.48
CA LEU A 396 12.08 -9.04 -15.82
C LEU A 396 11.49 -8.86 -17.23
N GLY A 397 11.51 -9.94 -18.01
CA GLY A 397 10.76 -9.98 -19.27
C GLY A 397 9.27 -9.78 -19.01
N SER A 398 8.60 -9.04 -19.90
CA SER A 398 7.16 -8.78 -19.81
C SER A 398 6.34 -10.07 -19.84
N ASP A 399 6.84 -11.10 -20.50
CA ASP A 399 6.31 -12.47 -20.56
C ASP A 399 6.25 -13.14 -19.18
N ILE A 400 7.36 -13.13 -18.43
CA ILE A 400 7.44 -13.73 -17.09
C ILE A 400 6.54 -12.96 -16.10
N TRP A 401 6.56 -11.62 -16.18
CA TRP A 401 5.75 -10.77 -15.32
C TRP A 401 4.25 -10.95 -15.56
N LEU A 402 3.82 -10.99 -16.82
CA LEU A 402 2.42 -11.23 -17.18
C LEU A 402 1.96 -12.62 -16.72
N LEU A 403 2.79 -13.66 -16.87
CA LEU A 403 2.47 -15.01 -16.37
C LEU A 403 2.31 -15.02 -14.84
N GLY A 404 3.21 -14.35 -14.11
CA GLY A 404 3.12 -14.23 -12.65
C GLY A 404 1.85 -13.52 -12.19
N VAL A 405 1.54 -12.36 -12.79
CA VAL A 405 0.35 -11.57 -12.44
C VAL A 405 -0.94 -12.30 -12.81
N THR A 406 -1.00 -12.93 -13.99
CA THR A 406 -2.18 -13.69 -14.43
C THR A 406 -2.39 -14.95 -13.57
N GLY A 407 -1.32 -15.63 -13.17
CA GLY A 407 -1.35 -16.75 -12.23
C GLY A 407 -1.88 -16.32 -10.85
N PHE A 408 -1.35 -15.24 -10.29
CA PHE A 408 -1.81 -14.71 -9.00
C PHE A 408 -3.27 -14.25 -9.04
N TRP A 409 -3.67 -13.57 -10.13
CA TRP A 409 -5.04 -13.10 -10.31
C TRP A 409 -6.05 -14.23 -10.49
N SER A 410 -5.69 -15.28 -11.23
CA SER A 410 -6.56 -16.45 -11.42
C SER A 410 -6.67 -17.30 -10.16
N ALA A 411 -5.60 -17.41 -9.36
CA ALA A 411 -5.64 -18.01 -8.04
C ALA A 411 -6.49 -17.20 -7.03
N GLY A 412 -6.54 -15.86 -7.20
CA GLY A 412 -7.24 -14.92 -6.32
C GLY A 412 -8.67 -14.51 -6.70
N ARG A 413 -9.30 -15.08 -7.75
CA ARG A 413 -10.64 -14.63 -8.18
C ARG A 413 -11.74 -14.91 -7.14
N ASP A 414 -12.62 -13.91 -6.99
CA ASP A 414 -13.82 -13.89 -6.16
C ASP A 414 -15.02 -14.62 -6.79
N TYR A 415 -15.86 -15.21 -5.93
CA TYR A 415 -17.22 -15.64 -6.27
C TYR A 415 -18.08 -14.42 -6.66
N PRO A 416 -18.74 -14.37 -7.85
CA PRO A 416 -19.64 -13.29 -8.16
C PRO A 416 -20.90 -13.39 -7.29
N ALA A 417 -21.03 -12.51 -6.30
CA ALA A 417 -22.22 -12.36 -5.45
C ALA A 417 -23.49 -11.92 -6.22
N THR A 418 -23.39 -11.68 -7.54
CA THR A 418 -24.46 -11.13 -8.38
C THR A 418 -25.58 -12.10 -8.77
N ARG A 419 -25.50 -13.40 -8.44
CA ARG A 419 -26.61 -14.37 -8.70
C ARG A 419 -27.42 -14.80 -7.47
N LEU A 420 -27.14 -14.30 -6.28
CA LEU A 420 -27.97 -14.55 -5.09
C LEU A 420 -29.18 -13.60 -4.98
N GLY A 421 -29.14 -12.43 -5.64
CA GLY A 421 -30.20 -11.43 -5.58
C GLY A 421 -31.49 -11.80 -6.34
N THR A 422 -31.40 -12.61 -7.40
CA THR A 422 -32.56 -12.95 -8.25
C THR A 422 -33.26 -14.25 -7.83
N ALA A 423 -32.56 -15.15 -7.13
CA ALA A 423 -33.18 -16.34 -6.51
C ALA A 423 -34.00 -15.96 -5.26
N GLY A 424 -33.50 -15.03 -4.44
CA GLY A 424 -34.20 -14.57 -3.22
C GLY A 424 -35.53 -13.85 -3.49
N ALA A 425 -35.64 -13.10 -4.60
CA ALA A 425 -36.85 -12.37 -4.97
C ALA A 425 -37.97 -13.29 -5.51
N ARG A 426 -37.62 -14.36 -6.24
CA ARG A 426 -38.60 -15.34 -6.77
C ARG A 426 -39.06 -16.33 -5.69
N GLN A 427 -38.19 -16.64 -4.71
CA GLN A 427 -38.50 -17.54 -3.59
C GLN A 427 -39.41 -16.89 -2.54
N ARG A 428 -39.25 -15.57 -2.27
CA ARG A 428 -40.13 -14.79 -1.37
C ARG A 428 -41.60 -14.71 -1.84
N ARG A 429 -41.87 -14.81 -3.14
CA ARG A 429 -43.25 -14.82 -3.67
C ARG A 429 -43.92 -16.19 -3.63
N ARG A 430 -43.15 -17.30 -3.65
CA ARG A 430 -43.70 -18.66 -3.49
C ARG A 430 -43.91 -19.06 -2.03
N SER A 431 -43.11 -18.53 -1.10
CA SER A 431 -43.23 -18.85 0.33
C SER A 431 -44.45 -18.22 1.02
N ARG A 432 -45.02 -17.12 0.51
CA ARG A 432 -46.29 -16.57 1.04
C ARG A 432 -47.53 -17.43 0.75
N ARG A 433 -47.47 -18.37 -0.21
CA ARG A 433 -48.59 -19.30 -0.50
C ARG A 433 -48.42 -20.69 0.11
N ARG A 434 -47.26 -21.01 0.71
CA ARG A 434 -46.97 -22.31 1.37
C ARG A 434 -46.70 -22.19 2.87
N ALA A 435 -46.96 -21.03 3.48
CA ALA A 435 -46.76 -20.83 4.92
C ALA A 435 -47.90 -21.38 5.80
N VAL A 436 -48.79 -22.23 5.27
CA VAL A 436 -49.88 -22.84 6.06
C VAL A 436 -49.60 -24.32 6.40
N LEU A 437 -48.71 -25.01 5.69
CA LEU A 437 -48.44 -26.43 5.96
C LEU A 437 -46.94 -26.71 5.82
N ASP A 438 -46.41 -27.29 6.90
CA ASP A 438 -45.06 -27.79 7.15
C ASP A 438 -43.93 -26.82 7.54
N ARG A 439 -43.39 -27.08 8.73
CA ARG A 439 -42.23 -26.43 9.34
C ARG A 439 -40.96 -27.15 8.90
N GLY A 440 -39.96 -26.35 8.50
CA GLY A 440 -38.56 -26.68 8.69
C GLY A 440 -37.77 -27.00 7.43
N ASP A 441 -36.57 -26.40 7.35
CA ASP A 441 -35.36 -27.05 6.85
C ASP A 441 -34.73 -26.72 5.48
N GLU A 442 -34.92 -25.52 4.90
CA GLU A 442 -34.17 -25.16 3.66
C GLU A 442 -33.40 -23.82 3.68
N ASN A 443 -33.45 -23.02 4.76
CA ASN A 443 -32.91 -21.65 4.73
C ASN A 443 -31.48 -21.45 5.27
N ARG A 444 -30.75 -22.50 5.68
CA ARG A 444 -29.41 -22.36 6.30
C ARG A 444 -28.20 -22.70 5.41
N VAL A 445 -28.42 -23.29 4.23
CA VAL A 445 -27.32 -23.63 3.30
C VAL A 445 -26.78 -22.40 2.57
N ALA A 446 -27.58 -21.34 2.38
CA ALA A 446 -27.16 -20.13 1.69
C ALA A 446 -26.18 -19.22 2.47
N GLY A 447 -26.14 -19.33 3.80
CA GLY A 447 -25.23 -18.54 4.65
C GLY A 447 -23.77 -19.00 4.60
N HIS A 448 -23.52 -20.25 4.19
CA HIS A 448 -22.19 -20.87 4.17
C HIS A 448 -21.29 -20.35 3.05
N SER A 449 -21.87 -19.87 1.95
CA SER A 449 -21.11 -19.31 0.83
C SER A 449 -20.79 -17.83 1.01
N VAL A 450 -21.57 -17.11 1.83
CA VAL A 450 -21.42 -15.65 1.99
C VAL A 450 -20.28 -15.31 2.95
N ALA A 451 -20.11 -16.03 4.06
CA ALA A 451 -19.04 -15.75 5.03
C ALA A 451 -17.63 -16.12 4.51
N VAL A 452 -17.53 -17.16 3.67
CA VAL A 452 -16.25 -17.57 3.03
C VAL A 452 -15.97 -16.76 1.75
N ALA A 453 -17.00 -16.29 1.04
CA ALA A 453 -16.83 -15.36 -0.10
C ALA A 453 -16.46 -13.94 0.35
N ASP A 454 -16.97 -13.45 1.48
CA ASP A 454 -16.58 -12.16 2.09
C ASP A 454 -15.09 -12.16 2.54
N TRP A 455 -14.55 -13.35 2.86
CA TRP A 455 -13.13 -13.54 3.17
C TRP A 455 -12.21 -13.41 1.94
N ARG A 456 -12.63 -13.88 0.76
CA ARG A 456 -11.89 -13.64 -0.51
C ARG A 456 -11.99 -12.19 -0.99
N GLN A 457 -13.13 -11.52 -0.78
CA GLN A 457 -13.33 -10.11 -1.11
C GLN A 457 -12.32 -9.17 -0.43
N ARG A 458 -11.92 -9.46 0.82
CA ARG A 458 -10.93 -8.63 1.53
C ARG A 458 -9.48 -8.95 1.16
N ALA A 459 -9.17 -10.19 0.78
CA ALA A 459 -7.84 -10.56 0.30
C ALA A 459 -7.57 -10.05 -1.13
N ALA A 460 -8.57 -10.08 -2.02
CA ALA A 460 -8.44 -9.65 -3.42
C ALA A 460 -8.43 -8.12 -3.62
N VAL A 461 -8.99 -7.34 -2.68
CA VAL A 461 -8.89 -5.87 -2.71
C VAL A 461 -7.49 -5.37 -2.35
N VAL A 462 -6.71 -6.13 -1.57
CA VAL A 462 -5.43 -5.68 -1.03
C VAL A 462 -4.23 -6.03 -1.95
N GLY A 463 -4.40 -6.96 -2.89
CA GLY A 463 -3.44 -7.21 -3.97
C GLY A 463 -3.36 -6.10 -5.05
N ARG A 464 -4.23 -5.09 -5.01
CA ARG A 464 -4.15 -3.91 -5.89
C ARG A 464 -3.14 -2.86 -5.42
N GLY A 465 -2.55 -3.03 -4.23
CA GLY A 465 -1.59 -2.07 -3.66
C GLY A 465 -0.16 -2.16 -4.20
N ALA A 466 0.18 -3.18 -4.99
CA ALA A 466 1.53 -3.37 -5.54
C ALA A 466 1.69 -2.90 -7.00
N ALA A 467 0.64 -2.35 -7.63
CA ALA A 467 0.73 -1.78 -8.96
C ALA A 467 -0.22 -0.58 -9.13
N GLY A 468 0.33 0.63 -9.06
CA GLY A 468 -0.27 1.84 -9.62
C GLY A 468 -1.21 2.62 -8.69
N ALA A 469 -0.63 3.50 -7.87
CA ALA A 469 -1.37 4.66 -7.38
C ALA A 469 -1.65 5.62 -8.55
N ARG A 470 -2.84 5.49 -9.18
CA ARG A 470 -3.50 6.57 -9.92
C ARG A 470 -4.80 6.89 -9.18
N TYR A 471 -4.80 8.00 -8.45
CA TYR A 471 -5.96 8.54 -7.77
C TYR A 471 -6.96 9.09 -8.80
N ASP A 472 -8.16 8.51 -8.86
CA ASP A 472 -9.33 9.10 -9.50
C ASP A 472 -10.35 9.44 -8.41
N HIS A 473 -10.45 10.73 -8.07
CA HIS A 473 -11.45 11.26 -7.14
C HIS A 473 -12.73 11.61 -7.90
N ARG A 474 -13.69 10.69 -7.95
CA ARG A 474 -15.11 11.03 -8.14
C ARG A 474 -15.78 11.24 -6.79
N PHE A 475 -15.82 12.49 -6.33
CA PHE A 475 -16.70 12.91 -5.24
C PHE A 475 -18.14 13.04 -5.76
N ARG A 476 -19.01 12.10 -5.36
CA ARG A 476 -20.47 12.30 -5.42
C ARG A 476 -20.88 13.12 -4.21
N ARG A 477 -21.32 14.37 -4.44
CA ARG A 477 -22.01 15.20 -3.45
C ARG A 477 -23.33 14.51 -3.05
N ARG A 478 -23.53 14.32 -1.75
CA ARG A 478 -24.87 14.23 -1.16
C ARG A 478 -25.09 15.49 -0.32
N SER A 479 -26.04 16.28 -0.79
CA SER A 479 -26.71 17.37 -0.10
C SER A 479 -27.37 16.88 1.19
N VAL A 480 -27.10 17.56 2.30
CA VAL A 480 -28.02 17.63 3.43
C VAL A 480 -28.20 19.11 3.73
N CYS A 481 -29.39 19.60 3.40
CA CYS A 481 -29.92 20.85 3.92
C CYS A 481 -30.17 20.67 5.43
N ALA A 482 -29.83 21.68 6.21
CA ALA A 482 -30.45 21.95 7.49
C ALA A 482 -30.72 23.44 7.55
N ASP A 483 -32.01 23.75 7.59
CA ASP A 483 -32.59 25.06 7.74
C ASP A 483 -32.38 25.61 9.16
N GLY A 484 -32.36 26.94 9.26
CA GLY A 484 -33.24 27.63 10.21
C GLY A 484 -32.67 28.05 11.57
N ALA A 485 -32.80 29.37 11.80
CA ALA A 485 -32.66 30.16 13.02
C ALA A 485 -31.25 30.60 13.42
#